data_AF-A0AAW6GY49-F1
#
_entry.id   AF-A0AAW6GY49-F1
#
_cell.length_a   1.000
_cell.length_b   1.000
_cell.length_c   1.000
_cell.angle_alpha   90.00
_cell.angle_beta   90.00
_cell.angle_gamma   90.00
#
_symmetry.space_group_name_H-M   'P 1'
#
loop_
_entity.id
_entity.type
_entity.pdbx_description
1 polymer ?
#
loop_
_entity_poly.entity_id
_entity_poly.type
_entity_poly.pdbx_seq_one_letter_code
_entity_poly.pdbx_strand_id
1 'polypeptide(L)'
;HCHIVFNRVDFDGKVISDSNDFRRNEKVTKMLKDKYSLTYSEGKQAVKTEKLHASERVKYEIYRAVKEALRSADTWKEFQNRLLKMGVEMEFKYKGNTNEVQGIRFIKDNQSFKGSGIDRSFSWSRLDAALDHNHVTSLENDVSRKQPYHEQSHGSVIDNLVEVTGTGGVFMPSVAPTEDEKEAERLRRKKKRRKGRGL
;
A
#
# COMPACT_ATOMS: atom_id res chain seq x y z
N HIS A 1 11.34 -19.77 21.28
CA HIS A 1 10.73 -20.02 19.97
C HIS A 1 9.85 -21.26 20.13
N CYS A 2 8.61 -21.24 19.61
CA CYS A 2 7.67 -22.36 19.78
C CYS A 2 7.07 -22.71 18.41
N HIS A 3 6.97 -23.99 18.13
CA HIS A 3 6.24 -24.52 16.98
C HIS A 3 4.96 -25.18 17.47
N ILE A 4 3.84 -24.83 16.85
CA ILE A 4 2.53 -25.45 17.11
C ILE A 4 2.20 -26.29 15.88
N VAL A 5 2.10 -27.60 16.08
CA VAL A 5 1.78 -28.58 15.05
C VAL A 5 0.50 -29.28 15.45
N PHE A 6 -0.42 -29.45 14.51
CA PHE A 6 -1.70 -30.11 14.75
C PHE A 6 -2.03 -31.07 13.61
N ASN A 7 -2.81 -32.11 13.91
CA ASN A 7 -3.32 -33.02 12.90
C ASN A 7 -4.45 -32.33 12.10
N ARG A 8 -4.50 -32.56 10.80
CA ARG A 8 -5.57 -32.06 9.92
C ARG A 8 -6.81 -32.99 9.93
N VAL A 9 -6.87 -33.91 10.87
CA VAL A 9 -8.04 -34.76 11.14
C VAL A 9 -8.63 -34.29 12.45
N ASP A 10 -9.92 -33.95 12.44
CA ASP A 10 -10.65 -33.57 13.64
C ASP A 10 -10.99 -34.79 14.51
N PHE A 11 -11.61 -34.54 15.66
CA PHE A 11 -12.00 -35.60 16.61
C PHE A 11 -13.11 -36.51 16.08
N ASP A 12 -13.81 -36.12 15.01
CA ASP A 12 -14.83 -36.91 14.33
C ASP A 12 -14.25 -37.73 13.17
N GLY A 13 -12.92 -37.70 12.97
CA GLY A 13 -12.24 -38.41 11.90
C GLY A 13 -12.36 -37.71 10.54
N LYS A 14 -12.87 -36.49 10.47
CA LYS A 14 -13.00 -35.73 9.21
C LYS A 14 -11.76 -34.89 8.94
N VAL A 15 -11.41 -34.79 7.65
CA VAL A 15 -10.30 -33.95 7.22
C VAL A 15 -10.70 -32.49 7.28
N ILE A 16 -9.97 -31.72 8.08
CA ILE A 16 -10.08 -30.26 8.12
C ILE A 16 -9.63 -29.73 6.75
N SER A 17 -10.45 -28.90 6.12
CA SER A 17 -10.10 -28.24 4.86
C SER A 17 -8.77 -27.49 5.01
N ASP A 18 -7.95 -27.46 3.97
CA ASP A 18 -6.71 -26.67 3.88
C ASP A 18 -6.95 -25.25 3.31
N SER A 19 -8.20 -24.94 2.99
CA SER A 19 -8.56 -23.69 2.35
C SER A 19 -8.35 -22.50 3.30
N ASN A 20 -7.53 -21.55 2.86
CA ASN A 20 -7.16 -20.35 3.62
C ASN A 20 -6.49 -20.62 4.98
N ASP A 21 -5.82 -21.76 5.15
CA ASP A 21 -5.09 -22.11 6.39
C ASP A 21 -4.17 -21.00 6.87
N PHE A 22 -3.40 -20.41 5.94
CA PHE A 22 -2.53 -19.28 6.26
C PHE A 22 -3.26 -18.14 6.98
N ARG A 23 -4.44 -17.75 6.49
CA ARG A 23 -5.24 -16.65 7.08
C ARG A 23 -5.88 -17.06 8.40
N ARG A 24 -6.35 -18.30 8.51
CA ARG A 24 -6.92 -18.82 9.76
C ARG A 24 -5.86 -18.89 10.85
N ASN A 25 -4.67 -19.39 10.51
CA ASN A 25 -3.53 -19.46 11.40
C ASN A 25 -3.01 -18.07 11.79
N GLU A 26 -2.97 -17.12 10.85
CA GLU A 26 -2.65 -15.72 11.16
C GLU A 26 -3.61 -15.14 12.21
N LYS A 27 -4.92 -15.40 12.08
CA LYS A 27 -5.92 -14.91 13.05
C LYS A 27 -5.69 -15.52 14.43
N VAL A 28 -5.54 -16.84 14.52
CA VAL A 28 -5.33 -17.54 15.79
C VAL A 28 -4.03 -17.10 16.46
N THR A 29 -2.95 -16.97 15.70
CA THR A 29 -1.65 -16.53 16.25
C THR A 29 -1.68 -15.09 16.75
N LYS A 30 -2.41 -14.16 16.10
CA LYS A 30 -2.65 -12.81 16.63
C LYS A 30 -3.44 -12.85 17.95
N MET A 31 -4.53 -13.63 17.99
CA MET A 31 -5.31 -13.80 19.22
C MET A 31 -4.49 -14.36 20.38
N LEU A 32 -3.60 -15.33 20.12
CA LEU A 32 -2.68 -15.85 21.12
C LEU A 32 -1.67 -14.79 21.58
N LYS A 33 -1.13 -13.98 20.65
CA LYS A 33 -0.23 -12.88 21.01
C LYS A 33 -0.94 -11.88 21.93
N ASP A 34 -2.16 -11.48 21.59
CA ASP A 34 -2.94 -10.53 22.40
C ASP A 34 -3.24 -11.10 23.79
N LYS A 35 -3.71 -12.35 23.85
CA LYS A 35 -4.06 -13.04 25.10
C LYS A 35 -2.90 -13.14 26.08
N TYR A 36 -1.70 -13.38 25.57
CA TYR A 36 -0.49 -13.55 26.39
C TYR A 36 0.42 -12.32 26.38
N SER A 37 -0.08 -11.18 25.88
CA SER A 37 0.67 -9.92 25.78
C SER A 37 2.05 -10.07 25.15
N LEU A 38 2.14 -10.92 24.11
CA LEU A 38 3.39 -11.16 23.38
C LEU A 38 3.71 -10.01 22.44
N THR A 39 4.99 -9.78 22.23
CA THR A 39 5.47 -8.70 21.37
C THR A 39 5.13 -8.94 19.89
N TYR A 40 4.58 -7.90 19.26
CA TYR A 40 4.46 -7.85 17.80
C TYR A 40 5.80 -7.45 17.18
N SER A 41 6.20 -8.14 16.13
CA SER A 41 7.38 -7.77 15.36
C SER A 41 7.14 -6.43 14.66
N GLU A 42 8.05 -5.48 14.81
CA GLU A 42 7.99 -4.10 14.26
C GLU A 42 8.18 -4.02 12.72
N GLY A 43 7.84 -5.10 12.01
CA GLY A 43 7.99 -5.22 10.57
C GLY A 43 9.45 -5.14 10.10
N LYS A 44 9.63 -4.82 8.81
CA LYS A 44 10.96 -4.73 8.17
C LYS A 44 11.65 -3.37 8.41
N GLN A 45 11.11 -2.48 9.23
CA GLN A 45 11.67 -1.15 9.42
C GLN A 45 12.79 -1.12 10.48
N ALA A 46 12.75 -2.00 11.48
CA ALA A 46 13.71 -2.07 12.57
C ALA A 46 14.56 -3.36 12.52
N VAL A 47 15.27 -3.59 11.41
CA VAL A 47 16.13 -4.79 11.26
C VAL A 47 17.56 -4.46 11.68
N LYS A 48 18.14 -5.29 12.58
CA LYS A 48 19.57 -5.24 12.93
C LYS A 48 20.39 -5.80 11.77
N THR A 49 20.75 -4.95 10.82
CA THR A 49 21.44 -5.30 9.57
C THR A 49 22.76 -6.04 9.79
N GLU A 50 23.44 -5.75 10.90
CA GLU A 50 24.72 -6.37 11.30
C GLU A 50 24.61 -7.89 11.56
N LYS A 51 23.41 -8.37 11.94
CA LYS A 51 23.16 -9.78 12.24
C LYS A 51 22.62 -10.56 11.04
N LEU A 52 22.37 -9.89 9.91
CA LEU A 52 21.87 -10.55 8.71
C LEU A 52 22.99 -11.34 8.04
N HIS A 53 22.65 -12.54 7.56
CA HIS A 53 23.52 -13.27 6.67
C HIS A 53 23.77 -12.46 5.39
N ALA A 54 24.93 -12.62 4.75
CA ALA A 54 25.39 -11.75 3.67
C ALA A 54 24.33 -11.51 2.56
N SER A 55 23.62 -12.56 2.13
CA SER A 55 22.57 -12.44 1.11
C SER A 55 21.31 -11.72 1.60
N GLU A 56 20.92 -11.89 2.87
CA GLU A 56 19.78 -11.17 3.44
C GLU A 56 20.08 -9.69 3.65
N ARG A 57 21.34 -9.35 3.94
CA ARG A 57 21.80 -7.97 4.01
C ARG A 57 21.62 -7.26 2.67
N VAL A 58 22.04 -7.88 1.56
CA VAL A 58 21.83 -7.32 0.21
C VAL A 58 20.35 -7.17 -0.12
N LYS A 59 19.51 -8.18 0.18
CA LYS A 59 18.04 -8.06 0.02
C LYS A 59 17.46 -6.89 0.81
N TYR A 60 17.96 -6.65 2.02
CA TYR A 60 17.50 -5.57 2.87
C TYR A 60 17.93 -4.19 2.33
N GLU A 61 19.14 -4.08 1.80
CA GLU A 61 19.62 -2.86 1.16
C GLU A 61 18.80 -2.51 -0.09
N ILE A 62 18.50 -3.51 -0.92
CA ILE A 62 17.56 -3.34 -2.05
C ILE A 62 16.19 -2.91 -1.53
N TYR A 63 15.69 -3.50 -0.44
CA TYR A 63 14.41 -3.11 0.15
C TYR A 63 14.38 -1.63 0.54
N ARG A 64 15.43 -1.14 1.20
CA ARG A 64 15.55 0.27 1.57
C ARG A 64 15.62 1.17 0.34
N ALA A 65 16.45 0.81 -0.64
CA ALA A 65 16.59 1.58 -1.87
C ALA A 65 15.26 1.69 -2.64
N VAL A 66 14.53 0.59 -2.79
CA VAL A 66 13.22 0.59 -3.45
C VAL A 66 12.22 1.46 -2.69
N LYS A 67 12.16 1.36 -1.36
CA LYS A 67 11.25 2.19 -0.55
C LYS A 67 11.58 3.67 -0.66
N GLU A 68 12.86 4.03 -0.68
CA GLU A 68 13.30 5.42 -0.80
C GLU A 68 13.02 5.98 -2.20
N ALA A 69 13.34 5.22 -3.25
CA ALA A 69 13.06 5.62 -4.64
C ALA A 69 11.56 5.82 -4.88
N LEU A 70 10.71 4.96 -4.31
CA LEU A 70 9.25 5.08 -4.41
C LEU A 70 8.66 6.33 -3.73
N ARG A 71 9.33 6.91 -2.72
CA ARG A 71 8.80 8.10 -2.03
C ARG A 71 8.85 9.36 -2.87
N SER A 72 9.68 9.37 -3.90
CA SER A 72 10.03 10.59 -4.63
C SER A 72 9.88 10.44 -6.14
N ALA A 73 9.68 9.22 -6.65
CA ALA A 73 9.60 8.94 -8.08
C ALA A 73 8.16 8.94 -8.54
N ASP A 74 7.92 9.65 -9.63
CA ASP A 74 6.61 9.77 -10.25
C ASP A 74 6.56 8.95 -11.54
N THR A 75 7.73 8.62 -12.11
CA THR A 75 7.83 7.81 -13.34
C THR A 75 8.77 6.62 -13.18
N TRP A 76 8.57 5.60 -14.03
CA TRP A 76 9.46 4.44 -14.11
C TRP A 76 10.92 4.81 -14.39
N LYS A 77 11.15 5.82 -15.24
CA LYS A 77 12.50 6.31 -15.59
C LYS A 77 13.20 6.94 -14.39
N GLU A 78 12.49 7.79 -13.64
CA GLU A 78 13.02 8.38 -12.42
C GLU A 78 13.28 7.33 -11.35
N PHE A 79 12.35 6.39 -11.19
CA PHE A 79 12.48 5.29 -10.25
C PHE A 79 13.74 4.46 -10.54
N GLN A 80 13.95 4.07 -11.79
CA GLN A 80 15.15 3.34 -12.22
C GLN A 80 16.44 4.15 -12.01
N ASN A 81 16.43 5.45 -12.36
CA ASN A 81 17.59 6.32 -12.16
C ASN A 81 17.96 6.47 -10.68
N ARG A 82 16.96 6.58 -9.79
CA ARG A 82 17.22 6.66 -8.34
C ARG A 82 17.75 5.36 -7.77
N LEU A 83 17.21 4.22 -8.21
CA LEU A 83 17.75 2.92 -7.83
C LEU A 83 19.22 2.78 -8.25
N LEU A 84 19.55 3.18 -9.48
CA LEU A 84 20.92 3.13 -10.00
C LEU A 84 21.87 4.00 -9.17
N LYS A 85 21.44 5.20 -8.75
CA LYS A 85 22.21 6.07 -7.84
C LYS A 85 22.47 5.42 -6.47
N MET A 86 21.60 4.51 -6.04
CA MET A 86 21.78 3.73 -4.80
C MET A 86 22.50 2.39 -5.03
N GLY A 87 23.04 2.17 -6.24
CA GLY A 87 23.75 0.94 -6.61
C GLY A 87 22.83 -0.26 -6.79
N VAL A 88 21.56 -0.04 -7.11
CA VAL A 88 20.58 -1.08 -7.39
C VAL A 88 20.15 -1.01 -8.85
N GLU A 89 20.43 -2.05 -9.60
CA GLU A 89 19.90 -2.21 -10.95
C GLU A 89 18.52 -2.85 -10.91
N MET A 90 17.70 -2.53 -11.92
CA MET A 90 16.34 -3.03 -12.04
C MET A 90 16.08 -3.50 -13.46
N GLU A 91 15.47 -4.67 -13.59
CA GLU A 91 15.10 -5.27 -14.87
C GLU A 91 13.64 -5.73 -14.85
N PHE A 92 12.94 -5.53 -15.97
CA PHE A 92 11.63 -6.11 -16.18
C PHE A 92 11.75 -7.55 -16.64
N LYS A 93 10.96 -8.42 -16.01
CA LYS A 93 10.76 -9.79 -16.46
C LYS A 93 9.51 -9.84 -17.32
N TYR A 94 9.66 -10.25 -18.57
CA TYR A 94 8.57 -10.38 -19.54
C TYR A 94 8.02 -11.82 -19.61
N LYS A 95 6.79 -11.96 -20.08
CA LYS A 95 6.12 -13.24 -20.24
C LYS A 95 6.47 -13.86 -21.60
N GLY A 96 7.49 -14.72 -21.62
CA GLY A 96 7.91 -15.40 -22.85
C GLY A 96 8.26 -14.39 -23.95
N ASN A 97 7.61 -14.53 -25.12
CA ASN A 97 7.84 -13.65 -26.27
C ASN A 97 6.89 -12.43 -26.33
N THR A 98 6.14 -12.14 -25.25
CA THR A 98 5.26 -10.97 -25.23
C THR A 98 5.91 -9.79 -24.51
N ASN A 99 5.49 -8.56 -24.87
CA ASN A 99 5.89 -7.34 -24.16
C ASN A 99 5.11 -7.13 -22.84
N GLU A 100 4.44 -8.18 -22.33
CA GLU A 100 3.72 -8.12 -21.06
C GLU A 100 4.69 -8.35 -19.89
N VAL A 101 4.81 -7.36 -19.00
CA VAL A 101 5.66 -7.45 -17.81
C VAL A 101 5.04 -8.40 -16.78
N GLN A 102 5.73 -9.49 -16.49
CA GLN A 102 5.36 -10.49 -15.48
C GLN A 102 5.88 -10.13 -14.07
N GLY A 103 6.97 -9.37 -13.99
CA GLY A 103 7.56 -8.99 -12.71
C GLY A 103 8.81 -8.14 -12.86
N ILE A 104 9.47 -7.92 -11.73
CA ILE A 104 10.69 -7.10 -11.65
C ILE A 104 11.78 -7.92 -10.96
N ARG A 105 13.00 -7.78 -11.44
CA ARG A 105 14.23 -8.25 -10.80
C ARG A 105 15.05 -7.04 -10.34
N PHE A 106 15.60 -7.13 -9.14
CA PHE A 106 16.57 -6.18 -8.64
C PHE A 106 17.93 -6.85 -8.50
N ILE A 107 18.99 -6.13 -8.85
CA ILE A 107 20.36 -6.62 -8.85
C ILE A 107 21.21 -5.67 -8.04
N LYS A 108 22.01 -6.23 -7.13
CA LYS A 108 23.02 -5.51 -6.34
C LYS A 108 24.13 -6.48 -5.95
N ASP A 109 25.38 -6.03 -6.00
CA ASP A 109 26.56 -6.81 -5.60
C ASP A 109 26.62 -8.21 -6.26
N ASN A 110 26.35 -8.27 -7.57
CA ASN A 110 26.21 -9.52 -8.36
C ASN A 110 25.12 -10.50 -7.88
N GLN A 111 24.25 -10.10 -6.96
CA GLN A 111 23.10 -10.90 -6.51
C GLN A 111 21.81 -10.37 -7.13
N SER A 112 20.99 -11.28 -7.65
CA SER A 112 19.70 -10.92 -8.24
C SER A 112 18.53 -11.54 -7.50
N PHE A 113 17.49 -10.73 -7.29
CA PHE A 113 16.31 -11.14 -6.55
C PHE A 113 15.03 -10.70 -7.26
N LYS A 114 14.02 -11.58 -7.25
CA LYS A 114 12.67 -11.22 -7.68
C LYS A 114 12.09 -10.17 -6.72
N GLY A 115 11.53 -9.08 -7.24
CA GLY A 115 10.95 -8.01 -6.42
C GLY A 115 9.94 -8.52 -5.41
N SER A 116 8.97 -9.34 -5.84
CA SER A 116 7.99 -9.96 -4.94
C SER A 116 8.59 -10.93 -3.92
N GLY A 117 9.82 -11.41 -4.15
CA GLY A 117 10.58 -12.24 -3.23
C GLY A 117 11.33 -11.44 -2.16
N ILE A 118 11.59 -10.15 -2.41
CA ILE A 118 12.11 -9.21 -1.40
C ILE A 118 10.95 -8.68 -0.55
N ASP A 119 9.93 -8.15 -1.20
CA ASP A 119 8.68 -7.74 -0.57
C ASP A 119 7.51 -7.86 -1.52
N ARG A 120 6.35 -8.28 -1.00
CA ARG A 120 5.13 -8.38 -1.80
C ARG A 120 4.71 -7.01 -2.35
N SER A 121 5.09 -5.89 -1.75
CA SER A 121 4.84 -4.55 -2.30
C SER A 121 5.66 -4.25 -3.56
N PHE A 122 6.73 -5.00 -3.83
CA PHE A 122 7.60 -4.77 -4.99
C PHE A 122 7.27 -5.67 -6.19
N SER A 123 6.03 -6.16 -6.26
CA SER A 123 5.51 -6.73 -7.51
C SER A 123 5.28 -5.62 -8.54
N TRP A 124 5.46 -5.93 -9.83
CA TRP A 124 5.17 -5.00 -10.94
C TRP A 124 3.88 -4.20 -10.74
N SER A 125 2.75 -4.89 -10.60
CA SER A 125 1.43 -4.25 -10.45
C SER A 125 1.28 -3.34 -9.22
N ARG A 126 2.12 -3.48 -8.20
CA ARG A 126 2.05 -2.62 -7.00
C ARG A 126 3.00 -1.45 -7.08
N LEU A 127 4.14 -1.63 -7.73
CA LEU A 127 5.06 -0.53 -8.02
C LEU A 127 4.46 0.39 -9.07
N ASP A 128 3.84 -0.19 -10.10
CA ASP A 128 3.11 0.55 -11.15
C ASP A 128 2.01 1.43 -10.54
N ALA A 129 1.11 0.82 -9.75
CA ALA A 129 0.06 1.55 -9.06
C ALA A 129 0.58 2.61 -8.06
N ALA A 130 1.75 2.40 -7.47
CA ALA A 130 2.36 3.37 -6.56
C ALA A 130 2.94 4.58 -7.32
N LEU A 131 3.60 4.33 -8.45
CA LEU A 131 4.13 5.39 -9.31
C LEU A 131 3.00 6.19 -9.95
N ASP A 132 1.94 5.53 -10.43
CA ASP A 132 0.74 6.21 -10.95
C ASP A 132 0.11 7.14 -9.91
N HIS A 133 -0.01 6.66 -8.66
CA HIS A 133 -0.53 7.47 -7.56
C HIS A 133 0.35 8.68 -7.27
N ASN A 134 1.67 8.51 -7.26
CA ASN A 134 2.61 9.61 -7.05
C ASN A 134 2.50 10.65 -8.18
N HIS A 135 2.42 10.20 -9.44
CA HIS A 135 2.26 11.07 -10.59
C HIS A 135 1.00 11.93 -10.49
N VAL A 136 -0.15 11.34 -10.15
CA VAL A 136 -1.41 12.08 -9.95
C VAL A 136 -1.27 13.08 -8.79
N THR A 137 -0.68 12.66 -7.67
CA THR A 137 -0.49 13.53 -6.50
C THR A 137 0.39 14.75 -6.82
N SER A 138 1.47 14.57 -7.58
CA SER A 138 2.34 15.67 -8.01
C SER A 138 1.61 16.67 -8.90
N LEU A 139 0.75 16.19 -9.82
CA LEU A 139 -0.06 17.06 -10.67
C LEU A 139 -1.09 17.88 -9.88
N GLU A 140 -1.78 17.27 -8.91
CA GLU A 140 -2.74 17.97 -8.04
C GLU A 140 -2.07 19.07 -7.22
N ASN A 141 -0.87 18.80 -6.69
CA ASN A 141 -0.08 19.80 -5.95
C ASN A 141 0.36 20.96 -6.83
N ASP A 142 0.76 20.71 -8.08
CA ASP A 142 1.15 21.77 -9.02
C ASP A 142 -0.04 22.65 -9.45
N VAL A 143 -1.24 22.07 -9.57
CA VAL A 143 -2.47 22.83 -9.86
C VAL A 143 -2.86 23.72 -8.68
N SER A 144 -2.72 23.24 -7.45
CA SER A 144 -3.02 24.02 -6.24
C SER A 144 -2.04 25.18 -6.04
N ARG A 145 -0.77 25.02 -6.46
CA ARG A 145 0.28 26.04 -6.32
C ARG A 145 0.19 27.19 -7.34
N LYS A 146 -0.62 27.06 -8.40
CA LYS A 146 -0.79 28.06 -9.47
C LYS A 146 -1.99 29.00 -9.30
N GLN A 147 -2.67 29.03 -8.15
CA GLN A 147 -3.68 30.07 -7.90
C GLN A 147 -3.01 31.44 -7.65
N PRO A 148 -3.27 32.48 -8.46
CA PRO A 148 -2.65 33.78 -8.29
C PRO A 148 -3.32 34.60 -7.17
N TYR A 149 -2.46 35.24 -6.39
CA TYR A 149 -2.61 36.51 -5.67
C TYR A 149 -3.90 37.29 -5.99
N HIS A 150 -4.75 37.51 -4.98
CA HIS A 150 -5.76 38.58 -5.03
C HIS A 150 -5.30 39.71 -4.10
N GLU A 151 -4.88 40.81 -4.72
CA GLU A 151 -4.58 42.07 -4.06
C GLU A 151 -5.74 43.03 -4.35
N GLN A 152 -6.40 43.55 -3.30
CA GLN A 152 -6.94 44.92 -3.30
C GLN A 152 -7.36 45.35 -1.89
N SER A 153 -6.94 46.56 -1.55
CA SER A 153 -7.02 47.20 -0.25
C SER A 153 -8.24 48.12 -0.11
N HIS A 154 -8.58 48.40 1.16
CA HIS A 154 -9.28 49.58 1.70
C HIS A 154 -10.79 49.75 1.47
N GLY A 155 -11.53 49.86 2.59
CA GLY A 155 -12.87 50.45 2.66
C GLY A 155 -13.65 50.05 3.93
N SER A 156 -13.43 50.74 5.05
CA SER A 156 -14.27 50.63 6.24
C SER A 156 -15.51 51.51 6.09
N VAL A 157 -16.70 50.93 6.24
CA VAL A 157 -17.91 51.61 6.74
C VAL A 157 -18.85 50.55 7.31
N ILE A 158 -19.22 50.76 8.58
CA ILE A 158 -20.28 50.09 9.31
C ILE A 158 -21.65 50.58 8.80
N ASP A 159 -22.62 49.68 8.62
CA ASP A 159 -23.95 49.83 9.25
C ASP A 159 -24.79 48.53 9.14
N ASN A 160 -25.60 48.30 10.18
CA ASN A 160 -26.61 47.25 10.30
C ASN A 160 -27.81 47.51 9.37
N LEU A 161 -28.56 46.47 8.97
CA LEU A 161 -30.00 46.32 9.26
C LEU A 161 -30.58 45.01 8.67
N VAL A 162 -31.43 44.40 9.49
CA VAL A 162 -32.20 43.17 9.36
C VAL A 162 -33.27 43.28 8.26
N GLU A 163 -33.58 42.19 7.53
CA GLU A 163 -34.89 41.50 7.57
C GLU A 163 -35.12 40.53 6.38
N VAL A 164 -35.17 39.24 6.73
CA VAL A 164 -36.16 38.20 6.36
C VAL A 164 -36.74 38.17 4.93
N THR A 165 -36.45 37.08 4.21
CA THR A 165 -37.41 36.06 3.71
C THR A 165 -36.79 35.28 2.55
N GLY A 166 -36.76 33.94 2.63
CA GLY A 166 -36.49 33.12 1.45
C GLY A 166 -35.79 31.80 1.75
N THR A 167 -36.58 30.80 2.14
CA THR A 167 -36.47 29.40 1.68
C THR A 167 -35.07 28.81 1.40
N GLY A 168 -34.64 27.89 2.24
CA GLY A 168 -33.93 26.69 1.77
C GLY A 168 -32.60 26.36 2.46
N GLY A 169 -32.61 25.26 3.22
CA GLY A 169 -31.42 24.45 3.46
C GLY A 169 -30.69 24.70 4.78
N VAL A 170 -31.02 23.89 5.80
CA VAL A 170 -30.16 23.72 6.98
C VAL A 170 -28.89 23.01 6.51
N PHE A 171 -27.77 23.73 6.44
CA PHE A 171 -26.47 23.16 6.08
C PHE A 171 -25.95 22.34 7.26
N MET A 172 -26.19 21.04 7.25
CA MET A 172 -25.56 20.11 8.20
C MET A 172 -24.16 19.72 7.71
N PRO A 173 -23.10 19.83 8.54
CA PRO A 173 -21.79 19.32 8.17
C PRO A 173 -21.88 17.78 8.03
N SER A 174 -21.43 17.26 6.89
CA SER A 174 -21.42 15.83 6.58
C SER A 174 -20.51 15.09 7.57
N VAL A 175 -21.09 14.18 8.34
CA VAL A 175 -20.35 13.26 9.22
C VAL A 175 -19.52 12.32 8.34
N ALA A 176 -18.21 12.29 8.58
CA ALA A 176 -17.32 11.39 7.88
C ALA A 176 -17.72 9.93 8.16
N PRO A 177 -17.86 9.07 7.13
CA PRO A 177 -18.32 7.71 7.32
C PRO A 177 -17.36 6.91 8.20
N THR A 178 -17.93 6.09 9.06
CA THR A 178 -17.18 5.24 10.00
C THR A 178 -16.43 4.13 9.26
N GLU A 179 -15.37 3.58 9.85
CA GLU A 179 -14.58 2.52 9.21
C GLU A 179 -15.41 1.27 8.86
N ASP A 180 -16.44 0.98 9.67
CA ASP A 180 -17.38 -0.12 9.42
C ASP A 180 -18.24 0.12 8.16
N GLU A 181 -18.65 1.36 7.91
CA GLU A 181 -19.39 1.74 6.69
C GLU A 181 -18.50 1.64 5.44
N LYS A 182 -17.23 2.04 5.55
CA LYS A 182 -16.25 1.90 4.46
C LYS A 182 -15.98 0.43 4.13
N GLU A 183 -15.93 -0.44 5.14
CA GLU A 183 -15.77 -1.89 4.95
C GLU A 183 -17.02 -2.51 4.30
N ALA A 184 -18.22 -2.14 4.76
CA ALA A 184 -19.48 -2.58 4.17
C ALA A 184 -19.59 -2.18 2.68
N GLU A 185 -19.16 -0.97 2.32
CA GLU A 185 -19.17 -0.50 0.94
C GLU A 185 -18.15 -1.24 0.06
N ARG A 186 -16.95 -1.56 0.60
CA ARG A 186 -15.95 -2.40 -0.08
C ARG A 186 -16.49 -3.81 -0.37
N LEU A 187 -17.22 -4.40 0.58
CA LEU A 187 -17.86 -5.71 0.41
C LEU A 187 -18.98 -5.67 -0.65
N ARG A 188 -19.78 -4.60 -0.69
CA ARG A 188 -20.80 -4.38 -1.72
C ARG A 188 -20.19 -4.24 -3.12
N ARG A 189 -19.10 -3.48 -3.27
CA ARG A 189 -18.36 -3.35 -4.56
C ARG A 189 -17.78 -4.70 -5.02
N LYS A 190 -17.26 -5.52 -4.11
CA LYS A 190 -16.79 -6.89 -4.46
C LYS A 190 -17.92 -7.81 -4.93
N LYS A 191 -19.11 -7.76 -4.31
CA LYS A 191 -20.27 -8.55 -4.75
C LYS A 191 -20.76 -8.13 -6.15
N LYS A 192 -20.82 -6.82 -6.45
CA LYS A 192 -21.18 -6.32 -7.79
C LYS A 192 -20.22 -6.82 -8.87
N ARG A 193 -18.91 -6.83 -8.60
CA ARG A 193 -17.89 -7.35 -9.55
C ARG A 193 -17.96 -8.86 -9.80
N ARG A 194 -18.56 -9.64 -8.88
CA ARG A 194 -18.77 -11.09 -9.06
C ARG A 194 -20.04 -11.42 -9.86
N LYS A 195 -21.06 -10.54 -9.83
CA LYS A 195 -22.28 -10.71 -10.63
C LYS A 195 -22.11 -10.43 -12.12
N GLY A 196 -21.08 -9.68 -12.53
CA GLY A 196 -20.79 -9.36 -13.94
C GLY A 196 -19.84 -10.34 -14.66
N ARG A 197 -19.62 -11.55 -14.12
CA ARG A 197 -18.73 -12.59 -14.70
C ARG A 197 -19.45 -13.90 -15.04
N GLY A 198 -20.77 -13.84 -15.17
CA GLY A 198 -21.57 -14.94 -15.72
C GLY A 198 -22.17 -14.51 -17.05
N LEU A 199 -21.46 -14.83 -18.13
CA LEU A 199 -21.94 -15.18 -19.46
C LEU A 199 -20.86 -16.09 -20.06
#